data_AF-A0A938A1B8-F1
#
_entry.id   AF-A0A938A1B8-F1
#
_cell.length_a   1.000
_cell.length_b   1.000
_cell.length_c   1.000
_cell.angle_alpha   90.00
_cell.angle_beta   90.00
_cell.angle_gamma   90.00
#
_symmetry.space_group_name_H-M   'P 1'
#
loop_
_entity.id
_entity.type
_entity.pdbx_description
1 polymer ?
#
loop_
_entity_poly.entity_id
_entity_poly.type
_entity_poly.pdbx_seq_one_letter_code
_entity_poly.pdbx_strand_id
1 'polypeptide(L)' 'MNQGIQHPLAERWMYLESAYLMCQKAAHLYDSGKPCGAEANAAEFLGARAVHDAAWQAIATHGGMGYTKE' A
#
# COMPACT_ATOMS: atom_id res chain seq x y z
N MET A 1 -11.26 -21.50 5.98
CA MET A 1 -10.09 -20.69 5.60
C MET A 1 -10.05 -20.66 4.07
N ASN A 2 -10.18 -19.49 3.44
CA ASN A 2 -10.26 -19.35 1.98
C ASN A 2 -8.99 -18.65 1.47
N GLN A 3 -8.04 -19.46 0.99
CA GLN A 3 -6.73 -18.99 0.52
C GLN A 3 -6.83 -18.02 -0.67
N GLY A 4 -7.86 -18.16 -1.51
CA GLY A 4 -8.11 -17.27 -2.65
C GLY A 4 -8.48 -15.84 -2.24
N ILE A 5 -8.92 -15.63 -0.99
CA ILE A 5 -9.18 -14.31 -0.42
C ILE A 5 -8.03 -13.88 0.50
N GLN A 6 -7.53 -14.79 1.34
CA GLN A 6 -6.57 -14.44 2.38
C GLN A 6 -5.18 -14.14 1.82
N HIS A 7 -4.67 -14.90 0.84
CA HIS A 7 -3.33 -14.66 0.31
C HIS A 7 -3.24 -13.31 -0.43
N PRO A 8 -4.18 -12.94 -1.32
CA PRO A 8 -4.11 -11.64 -1.97
C PRO A 8 -4.23 -10.48 -0.99
N LEU A 9 -5.08 -10.58 0.05
CA LEU A 9 -5.18 -9.56 1.09
C LEU A 9 -3.88 -9.43 1.90
N ALA A 10 -3.26 -10.56 2.27
CA ALA A 10 -1.98 -10.55 2.98
C ALA A 10 -0.88 -9.89 2.13
N GLU A 11 -0.86 -10.16 0.83
CA GLU A 11 0.08 -9.52 -0.09
C GLU A 11 -0.15 -8.00 -0.17
N ARG A 12 -1.40 -7.54 -0.27
CA ARG A 12 -1.69 -6.09 -0.25
C ARG A 12 -1.28 -5.45 1.08
N TRP A 13 -1.47 -6.14 2.21
CA TRP A 13 -0.99 -5.67 3.51
C TRP A 13 0.53 -5.51 3.53
N MET A 14 1.29 -6.47 3.00
CA MET A 14 2.75 -6.38 2.89
C MET A 14 3.20 -5.15 2.07
N TYR A 15 2.51 -4.84 0.98
CA TYR A 15 2.81 -3.66 0.17
C TYR A 15 2.51 -2.34 0.91
N LEU A 16 1.39 -2.27 1.62
CA LEU A 16 1.04 -1.11 2.43
C LEU A 16 2.06 -0.87 3.55
N GLU A 17 2.49 -1.92 4.26
CA GLU A 17 3.53 -1.77 5.29
C GLU A 17 4.87 -1.36 4.71
N SER A 18 5.23 -1.89 3.53
CA SER A 18 6.45 -1.48 2.83
C SER A 18 6.41 0.01 2.46
N ALA A 19 5.26 0.51 1.99
CA ALA A 19 5.06 1.93 1.71
C ALA A 19 5.17 2.78 2.99
N TYR A 20 4.54 2.32 4.08
CA TYR A 20 4.59 3.01 5.36
C TYR A 20 6.02 3.10 5.91
N LEU A 21 6.79 2.01 5.86
CA LEU A 21 8.19 1.98 6.28
C LEU A 21 9.07 2.89 5.42
N MET A 22 8.83 2.96 4.11
CA MET A 22 9.53 3.91 3.22
C MET A 22 9.24 5.36 3.60
N CYS A 23 7.98 5.68 3.91
CA CYS A 23 7.59 6.99 4.38
C CYS A 23 8.28 7.34 5.72
N GLN A 24 8.26 6.42 6.69
CA GLN A 24 8.96 6.61 7.96
C GLN A 24 10.46 6.82 7.78
N LYS A 25 11.11 6.08 6.87
CA LYS A 25 12.53 6.27 6.54
C LYS A 25 12.77 7.67 5.97
N ALA A 26 11.93 8.13 5.06
CA ALA A 26 12.03 9.47 4.49
C ALA A 26 11.88 10.56 5.57
N ALA A 27 10.87 10.41 6.45
CA ALA A 27 10.63 11.31 7.56
C ALA A 27 11.83 11.35 8.53
N HIS A 28 12.37 10.19 8.92
CA HIS A 28 13.53 10.13 9.79
C HIS A 28 14.77 10.83 9.20
N LEU A 29 15.02 10.66 7.90
CA LEU A 29 16.12 11.35 7.21
C LEU A 29 15.89 12.87 7.19
N TYR A 30 14.66 13.30 6.89
CA TYR A 30 14.26 14.71 6.89
C TYR A 30 14.47 15.35 8.27
N ASP A 31 13.94 14.73 9.33
CA ASP A 31 14.07 15.21 10.72
C ASP A 31 15.54 15.24 11.17
N SER A 32 16.38 14.37 10.62
CA SER A 32 17.82 14.32 10.90
C SER A 32 18.65 15.30 10.06
N GLY A 33 18.02 16.14 9.22
CA GLY A 33 18.71 17.06 8.31
C GLY A 33 19.54 16.36 7.22
N LYS A 34 19.23 15.10 6.90
CA LYS A 34 19.92 14.31 5.87
C LYS A 34 19.17 14.38 4.54
N PRO A 35 19.86 14.17 3.40
CA PRO A 35 19.18 14.02 2.12
C PRO A 35 18.16 12.88 2.16
N CYS A 36 16.92 13.16 1.76
CA CYS A 36 15.80 12.21 1.83
C CYS A 36 14.97 12.14 0.53
N GLY A 37 15.37 12.85 -0.54
CA GLY A 37 14.56 13.02 -1.74
C GLY A 37 14.26 11.70 -2.47
N ALA A 38 15.22 10.77 -2.50
CA ALA A 38 15.02 9.45 -3.10
C ALA A 38 14.00 8.62 -2.31
N GLU A 39 14.14 8.58 -0.98
CA GLU A 39 13.22 7.88 -0.08
C GLU A 39 11.81 8.47 -0.13
N ALA A 40 11.69 9.80 -0.14
CA ALA A 40 10.40 10.49 -0.21
C ALA A 40 9.67 10.18 -1.53
N ASN A 41 10.37 10.30 -2.66
CA ASN A 41 9.80 9.97 -3.98
C ASN A 41 9.42 8.49 -4.09
N ALA A 42 10.25 7.60 -3.53
CA ALA A 42 9.97 6.17 -3.51
C ALA A 42 8.76 5.86 -2.61
N ALA A 43 8.63 6.51 -1.45
CA ALA A 43 7.48 6.37 -0.56
C ALA A 43 6.18 6.83 -1.24
N GLU A 44 6.20 7.97 -1.94
CA GLU A 44 5.05 8.47 -2.69
C GLU A 44 4.62 7.49 -3.79
N PHE A 45 5.56 7.07 -4.64
CA PHE A 45 5.26 6.16 -5.74
C PHE A 45 4.77 4.79 -5.24
N LEU A 46 5.47 4.20 -4.27
CA LEU A 46 5.09 2.91 -3.70
C LEU A 46 3.75 3.00 -2.97
N GLY A 47 3.51 4.07 -2.21
CA GLY A 47 2.23 4.32 -1.53
C GLY A 47 1.06 4.43 -2.51
N ALA A 48 1.22 5.21 -3.58
CA ALA A 48 0.20 5.35 -4.62
C ALA A 48 -0.14 4.01 -5.29
N ARG A 49 0.87 3.17 -5.56
CA ARG A 49 0.64 1.83 -6.12
C ARG A 49 -0.05 0.91 -5.11
N ALA A 50 0.46 0.86 -3.88
CA ALA A 50 -0.05 -0.02 -2.84
C ALA A 50 -1.53 0.28 -2.51
N VAL A 51 -1.90 1.56 -2.39
CA VAL A 51 -3.29 1.94 -2.10
C VAL A 51 -4.24 1.63 -3.26
N HIS A 52 -3.83 1.90 -4.50
CA HIS A 52 -4.62 1.56 -5.69
C HIS A 52 -4.90 0.06 -5.74
N ASP A 53 -3.85 -0.75 -5.60
CA ASP A 53 -3.95 -2.19 -5.70
C ASP A 53 -4.69 -2.81 -4.51
N ALA A 54 -4.57 -2.23 -3.32
CA ALA A 54 -5.36 -2.63 -2.15
C ALA A 54 -6.86 -2.34 -2.35
N ALA A 55 -7.21 -1.16 -2.88
CA ALA A 55 -8.59 -0.81 -3.20
C ALA A 55 -9.18 -1.77 -4.25
N TRP A 56 -8.41 -2.08 -5.30
CA TRP A 56 -8.81 -3.06 -6.30
C TRP A 56 -9.02 -4.45 -5.70
N GLN A 57 -8.11 -4.91 -4.85
CA GLN A 57 -8.25 -6.20 -4.18
C GLN A 57 -9.49 -6.25 -3.28
N ALA A 58 -9.82 -5.15 -2.60
CA ALA A 58 -11.04 -5.05 -1.81
C ALA A 58 -12.30 -5.21 -2.69
N ILE A 59 -12.35 -4.52 -3.84
CA ILE A 59 -13.43 -4.70 -4.84
C ILE A 59 -13.52 -6.17 -5.27
N ALA A 60 -12.39 -6.78 -5.64
CA ALA A 60 -12.35 -8.16 -6.10
C ALA A 60 -12.82 -9.15 -5.01
N THR A 61 -12.47 -8.92 -3.75
CA THR A 61 -12.91 -9.73 -2.61
C THR A 61 -14.43 -9.72 -2.41
N HIS A 62 -15.10 -8.61 -2.72
CA HIS A 62 -16.56 -8.51 -2.63
C HIS A 62 -17.29 -9.05 -3.88
N GLY A 63 -16.57 -9.46 -4.93
CA GLY A 63 -17.15 -10.01 -6.15
C GLY A 63 -18.07 -9.01 -6.85
N GLY A 64 -19.27 -9.44 -7.26
CA GLY A 64 -20.25 -8.56 -7.93
C GLY A 64 -20.64 -7.33 -7.10
N MET A 65 -20.67 -7.46 -5.77
CA MET A 65 -20.95 -6.35 -4.84
C MET A 65 -19.84 -5.29 -4.81
N GLY A 66 -18.65 -5.60 -5.29
CA GLY A 66 -17.57 -4.61 -5.39
C GLY A 66 -17.80 -3.55 -6.47
N TYR A 67 -18.72 -3.80 -7.42
CA TYR A 67 -19.04 -2.90 -8.54
C TYR A 67 -20.39 -2.20 -8.40
N THR A 68 -21.19 -2.58 -7.40
CA THR A 68 -22.49 -1.97 -7.15
C THR A 68 -22.33 -0.61 -6.48
N LYS A 69 -23.15 0.36 -6.89
CA LYS A 69 -23.29 1.67 -6.23
C LYS A 69 -24.30 1.67 -5.07
N GLU A 70 -24.83 0.49 -4.75
CA GLU A 70 -25.92 0.27 -3.78
C GLU A 70 -25.67 0.93 -2.42
#